data_AF-A0A221T283-F1
#
_entry.id   AF-A0A221T283-F1
#
_cell.length_a   1.000
_cell.length_b   1.000
_cell.length_c   1.000
_cell.angle_alpha   90.00
_cell.angle_beta   90.00
_cell.angle_gamma   90.00
#
_symmetry.space_group_name_H-M   'P 1'
#
loop_
_entity.id
_entity.type
_entity.pdbx_description
1 polymer ?
#
loop_
_entity_poly.entity_id
_entity_poly.type
_entity_poly.pdbx_seq_one_letter_code
_entity_poly.pdbx_strand_id
1 'polypeptide(L)'
;MSPARSSRPAAAVPRPDPVLRTVSRAAFALIMLFALLLLWRGHNAPGGGFIAGLMMVGALTLHRMATGESAMRVGPLALVPIGAALSFLTGLVPYLLGRPFLKTDFGYITTALTGEFEWASAMLFDIGVFLVVIGAGMAITTALIDVRPTQLAPEDAAPGPQEDR
;
A
#
# COMPACT_ATOMS: atom_id res chain seq x y z
N MET A 1 -31.81 -50.74 3.30
CA MET A 1 -31.35 -50.08 4.55
C MET A 1 -30.28 -49.08 4.12
N SER A 2 -30.63 -47.80 3.97
CA SER A 2 -29.76 -46.78 3.33
C SER A 2 -28.82 -46.17 4.37
N PRO A 3 -27.49 -46.15 4.16
CA PRO A 3 -26.58 -45.51 5.11
C PRO A 3 -26.77 -43.99 5.05
N ALA A 4 -26.99 -43.38 6.22
CA ALA A 4 -27.13 -41.94 6.38
C ALA A 4 -25.80 -41.23 6.02
N ARG A 5 -25.82 -40.39 4.98
CA ARG A 5 -24.69 -39.51 4.66
C ARG A 5 -24.55 -38.49 5.80
N SER A 6 -23.44 -38.54 6.53
CA SER A 6 -23.08 -37.51 7.51
C SER A 6 -22.77 -36.21 6.76
N SER A 7 -23.67 -35.24 6.85
CA SER A 7 -23.45 -33.89 6.32
C SER A 7 -22.40 -33.19 7.17
N ARG A 8 -21.15 -33.14 6.70
CA ARG A 8 -20.12 -32.26 7.26
C ARG A 8 -20.64 -30.81 7.20
N PRO A 9 -20.64 -30.06 8.33
CA PRO A 9 -21.04 -28.66 8.29
C PRO A 9 -20.10 -27.91 7.35
N ALA A 10 -20.66 -27.23 6.34
CA ALA A 10 -19.90 -26.32 5.49
C ALA A 10 -19.19 -25.30 6.39
N ALA A 11 -17.89 -25.08 6.18
CA ALA A 11 -17.11 -24.10 6.93
C ALA A 11 -17.85 -22.75 6.92
N ALA A 12 -18.17 -22.22 8.10
CA ALA A 12 -18.95 -21.00 8.22
C ALA A 12 -18.22 -19.85 7.49
N VAL A 13 -18.88 -19.24 6.51
CA VAL A 13 -18.39 -18.03 5.85
C VAL A 13 -18.20 -16.96 6.93
N PRO A 14 -16.99 -16.38 7.09
CA PRO A 14 -16.75 -15.33 8.07
C PRO A 14 -17.76 -14.20 7.89
N ARG A 15 -18.53 -13.89 8.94
CA ARG A 15 -19.48 -12.77 8.89
C ARG A 15 -18.70 -11.46 9.03
N PRO A 16 -19.11 -10.38 8.33
CA PRO A 16 -18.50 -9.07 8.49
C PRO A 16 -18.54 -8.64 9.96
N ASP A 17 -17.37 -8.39 10.56
CA ASP A 17 -17.27 -7.98 11.96
C ASP A 17 -17.55 -6.46 12.07
N PRO A 18 -18.65 -6.05 12.72
CA PRO A 18 -19.02 -4.64 12.82
C PRO A 18 -18.05 -3.83 13.69
N VAL A 19 -17.40 -4.46 14.68
CA VAL A 19 -16.39 -3.82 15.54
C VAL A 19 -15.15 -3.53 14.71
N LEU A 20 -14.64 -4.53 13.97
CA LEU A 20 -13.49 -4.36 13.09
C LEU A 20 -13.74 -3.27 12.04
N ARG A 21 -14.92 -3.26 11.41
CA ARG A 21 -15.29 -2.24 10.41
C ARG A 21 -15.35 -0.84 11.00
N THR A 22 -15.84 -0.69 12.23
CA THR A 22 -15.95 0.62 12.89
C THR A 22 -14.58 1.14 13.34
N VAL A 23 -13.78 0.30 14.00
CA VAL A 23 -12.45 0.66 14.49
C VAL A 23 -11.49 0.94 13.33
N SER A 24 -11.50 0.09 12.29
CA SER A 24 -10.65 0.29 11.11
C SER A 24 -10.94 1.59 10.38
N ARG A 25 -12.19 2.07 10.32
CA ARG A 25 -12.53 3.34 9.69
C ARG A 25 -11.91 4.54 10.43
N ALA A 26 -11.93 4.52 11.76
CA ALA A 26 -11.29 5.55 12.57
C ALA A 26 -9.75 5.48 12.47
N ALA A 27 -9.19 4.27 12.60
CA ALA A 27 -7.76 4.03 12.47
C ALA A 27 -7.23 4.43 11.08
N PHE A 28 -7.96 4.10 10.01
CA PHE A 28 -7.64 4.49 8.64
C PHE A 28 -7.48 6.00 8.53
N ALA A 29 -8.46 6.78 8.97
CA ALA A 29 -8.39 8.24 8.91
C ALA A 29 -7.19 8.80 9.70
N LEU A 30 -6.92 8.26 10.88
CA LEU A 30 -5.81 8.70 11.72
C LEU A 30 -4.44 8.36 11.10
N ILE A 31 -4.27 7.13 10.60
CA ILE A 31 -3.02 6.68 9.97
C ILE A 31 -2.78 7.44 8.66
N MET A 32 -3.82 7.68 7.86
CA MET A 32 -3.74 8.52 6.66
C MET A 32 -3.20 9.91 7.01
N LEU A 33 -3.80 10.58 8.01
CA LEU A 33 -3.36 11.89 8.46
C LEU A 33 -1.89 11.85 8.93
N PHE A 34 -1.53 10.85 9.73
CA PHE A 34 -0.16 10.70 10.23
C PHE A 34 0.86 10.43 9.11
N ALA A 35 0.50 9.62 8.10
CA ALA A 35 1.34 9.37 6.94
C ALA A 35 1.62 10.66 6.16
N LEU A 36 0.60 11.50 5.94
CA LEU A 36 0.77 12.81 5.31
C LEU A 36 1.66 13.74 6.15
N LEU A 37 1.52 13.72 7.47
CA LEU A 37 2.39 14.48 8.37
C LEU A 37 3.85 14.00 8.32
N LEU A 38 4.09 12.70 8.24
CA LEU A 38 5.45 12.15 8.09
C LEU A 38 6.09 12.50 6.76
N LEU A 39 5.30 12.50 5.67
CA LEU A 39 5.76 12.94 4.35
C LEU A 39 6.13 14.42 4.38
N TRP A 40 5.28 15.25 4.98
CA TRP A 40 5.54 16.69 5.11
C TRP A 40 6.75 16.98 6.01
N ARG A 41 6.90 16.28 7.14
CA ARG A 41 8.00 16.52 8.09
C ARG A 41 9.37 16.04 7.61
N GLY A 42 9.42 15.22 6.55
CA GLY A 42 10.65 14.58 6.07
C GLY A 42 11.79 15.54 5.72
N HIS A 43 11.50 16.81 5.45
CA HIS A 43 12.52 17.81 5.15
C HIS A 43 13.26 18.36 6.38
N ASN A 44 12.65 18.35 7.57
CA ASN A 44 13.19 19.03 8.78
C ASN A 44 13.35 18.12 10.01
N ALA A 45 12.76 16.92 9.99
CA ALA A 45 12.67 16.03 11.14
C ALA A 45 12.67 14.56 10.67
N PRO A 46 12.91 13.58 11.57
CA PRO A 46 12.75 12.17 11.20
C PRO A 46 11.37 11.91 10.60
N GLY A 47 11.35 11.35 9.39
CA GLY A 47 10.17 11.24 8.53
C GLY A 47 10.57 10.87 7.10
N GLY A 48 9.76 11.27 6.10
CA GLY A 48 10.07 11.13 4.68
C GLY A 48 9.12 10.25 3.90
N GLY A 49 9.37 10.12 2.59
CA GLY A 49 8.48 9.44 1.66
C GLY A 49 8.31 7.94 1.93
N PHE A 50 9.38 7.28 2.38
CA PHE A 50 9.36 5.83 2.60
C PHE A 50 8.44 5.43 3.76
N ILE A 51 8.66 5.98 4.96
CA ILE A 51 7.87 5.64 6.15
C ILE A 51 6.40 6.08 5.99
N ALA A 52 6.17 7.24 5.39
CA ALA A 52 4.82 7.69 5.05
C ALA A 52 4.12 6.71 4.10
N GLY A 53 4.85 6.19 3.10
CA GLY A 53 4.34 5.19 2.17
C GLY A 53 3.98 3.87 2.87
N LEU A 54 4.81 3.39 3.80
CA LEU A 54 4.52 2.18 4.58
C LEU A 54 3.28 2.35 5.47
N MET A 55 3.12 3.51 6.11
CA MET A 55 1.91 3.83 6.88
C MET A 55 0.66 3.83 5.99
N MET A 56 0.75 4.40 4.79
CA MET A 56 -0.33 4.36 3.79
C MET A 56 -0.69 2.92 3.38
N VAL A 57 0.31 2.08 3.08
CA VAL A 57 0.09 0.68 2.72
C VAL A 57 -0.60 -0.08 3.87
N GLY A 58 -0.17 0.15 5.10
CA GLY A 58 -0.80 -0.42 6.30
C GLY A 58 -2.27 0.00 6.45
N ALA A 59 -2.55 1.30 6.32
CA ALA A 59 -3.92 1.83 6.39
C ALA A 59 -4.83 1.24 5.31
N LEU A 60 -4.37 1.26 4.05
CA LEU A 60 -5.13 0.74 2.90
C LEU A 60 -5.37 -0.78 3.02
N THR A 61 -4.38 -1.52 3.52
CA THR A 61 -4.50 -2.96 3.75
C THR A 61 -5.50 -3.26 4.88
N LEU A 62 -5.40 -2.54 6.00
CA LEU A 62 -6.36 -2.65 7.11
C LEU A 62 -7.80 -2.35 6.65
N HIS A 63 -7.97 -1.26 5.87
CA HIS A 63 -9.26 -0.90 5.32
C HIS A 63 -9.83 -2.01 4.43
N ARG A 64 -9.01 -2.57 3.55
CA ARG A 64 -9.42 -3.63 2.63
C ARG A 64 -9.75 -4.93 3.36
N MET A 65 -9.01 -5.29 4.41
CA MET A 65 -9.34 -6.44 5.26
C MET A 65 -10.67 -6.26 6.01
N ALA A 66 -10.95 -5.04 6.50
CA ALA A 66 -12.15 -4.77 7.29
C ALA A 66 -13.42 -4.55 6.47
N THR A 67 -13.29 -4.04 5.24
CA THR A 67 -14.43 -3.72 4.36
C THR A 67 -14.65 -4.73 3.25
N GLY A 68 -13.60 -5.45 2.84
CA GLY A 68 -13.56 -6.26 1.62
C GLY A 68 -13.33 -5.45 0.34
N GLU A 69 -13.23 -4.13 0.44
CA GLU A 69 -13.16 -3.22 -0.70
C GLU A 69 -11.81 -2.51 -0.78
N SER A 70 -11.35 -2.23 -2.01
CA SER A 70 -10.18 -1.39 -2.24
C SER A 70 -10.56 0.08 -2.11
N ALA A 71 -9.83 0.83 -1.28
CA ALA A 71 -9.94 2.30 -1.26
C ALA A 71 -9.22 2.97 -2.44
N MET A 72 -8.34 2.25 -3.15
CA MET A 72 -7.64 2.78 -4.34
C MET A 72 -8.50 2.63 -5.60
N ARG A 73 -8.62 3.72 -6.36
CA ARG A 73 -9.30 3.76 -7.68
C ARG A 73 -8.38 3.42 -8.85
N VAL A 74 -7.07 3.52 -8.66
CA VAL A 74 -6.05 3.21 -9.66
C VAL A 74 -5.33 1.92 -9.31
N GLY A 75 -4.87 1.18 -10.32
CA GLY A 75 -4.06 -0.01 -10.12
C GLY A 75 -2.76 0.34 -9.36
N PRO A 76 -2.42 -0.32 -8.25
CA PRO A 76 -1.24 0.00 -7.45
C PRO A 76 0.05 0.06 -8.27
N LEU A 77 0.23 -0.88 -9.19
CA LEU A 77 1.43 -0.98 -10.02
C LEU A 77 1.64 0.24 -10.93
N ALA A 78 0.59 0.99 -11.27
CA ALA A 78 0.70 2.20 -12.08
C ALA A 78 1.44 3.34 -11.34
N LEU A 79 1.44 3.33 -10.01
CA LEU A 79 2.13 4.35 -9.22
C LEU A 79 3.66 4.19 -9.24
N VAL A 80 4.15 2.97 -9.44
CA VAL A 80 5.60 2.65 -9.42
C VAL A 80 6.38 3.40 -10.50
N PRO A 81 6.04 3.29 -11.81
CA PRO A 81 6.79 4.01 -12.83
C PRO A 81 6.66 5.53 -12.70
N ILE A 82 5.51 6.03 -12.24
CA ILE A 82 5.27 7.46 -12.02
C ILE A 82 6.18 7.99 -10.91
N GLY A 83 6.20 7.30 -9.77
CA GLY A 83 7.04 7.67 -8.64
C GLY A 83 8.54 7.56 -8.95
N ALA A 84 8.94 6.48 -9.62
CA ALA A 84 10.33 6.28 -10.04
C ALA A 84 10.79 7.37 -11.03
N ALA A 85 9.96 7.71 -12.01
CA ALA A 85 10.24 8.81 -12.94
C ALA A 85 10.37 10.15 -12.20
N LEU A 86 9.45 10.44 -11.26
CA LEU A 86 9.50 11.67 -10.48
C LEU A 86 10.79 11.77 -9.63
N SER A 87 11.16 10.71 -8.92
CA SER A 87 12.39 10.67 -8.12
C SER A 87 13.64 10.81 -9.01
N PHE A 88 13.67 10.12 -10.14
CA PHE A 88 14.78 10.18 -11.09
C PHE A 88 14.94 11.58 -11.69
N LEU A 89 13.84 12.18 -12.18
CA LEU A 89 13.84 13.53 -12.75
C LEU A 89 14.28 14.57 -11.71
N THR A 90 13.84 14.42 -10.46
CA THR A 90 14.25 15.31 -9.37
C THR A 90 15.77 15.28 -9.15
N GLY A 91 16.39 14.09 -9.20
CA GLY A 91 17.85 13.96 -9.11
C GLY A 91 18.60 14.38 -10.38
N LEU A 92 17.95 14.27 -11.55
CA LEU A 92 18.52 14.58 -12.85
C LEU A 92 18.62 16.09 -13.11
N VAL A 93 17.67 16.89 -12.62
CA VAL A 93 17.65 18.35 -12.83
C VAL A 93 18.96 19.02 -12.38
N PRO A 94 19.48 18.80 -11.16
CA PRO A 94 20.79 19.34 -10.75
C PRO A 94 21.95 18.87 -11.63
N TYR A 95 21.89 17.62 -12.09
CA TYR A 95 22.93 17.04 -12.96
C TYR A 95 23.03 17.74 -14.30
N LEU A 96 21.89 18.03 -14.94
CA LEU A 96 21.83 18.78 -16.20
C LEU A 96 22.32 20.23 -16.05
N LEU A 97 22.29 20.78 -14.83
CA LEU A 97 22.81 22.11 -14.49
C LEU A 97 24.31 22.09 -14.10
N GLY A 98 25.01 20.98 -14.34
CA GLY A 98 26.45 20.84 -14.06
C GLY A 98 26.79 20.62 -12.59
N ARG A 99 25.80 20.29 -11.74
CA ARG A 99 26.00 19.94 -10.33
C ARG A 99 25.98 18.41 -10.15
N PRO A 100 26.47 17.86 -9.02
CA PRO A 100 26.32 16.45 -8.71
C PRO A 100 24.86 15.97 -8.76
N PHE A 101 24.64 14.72 -9.22
CA PHE A 101 23.32 14.06 -9.19
C PHE A 101 22.79 13.97 -7.76
N LEU A 102 21.46 14.11 -7.60
CA LEU A 102 20.76 14.17 -6.29
C LEU A 102 21.25 15.29 -5.36
N LYS A 103 21.93 16.32 -5.89
CA LYS A 103 22.25 17.49 -5.08
C LYS A 103 20.96 18.24 -4.75
N THR A 104 20.60 18.24 -3.47
CA THR A 104 19.49 19.04 -2.96
C THR A 104 19.85 20.52 -3.05
N ASP A 105 19.18 21.25 -3.95
CA ASP A 105 19.17 22.72 -3.88
C ASP A 105 18.16 23.17 -2.83
N PHE A 106 18.60 24.09 -1.96
CA PHE A 106 17.73 24.89 -1.10
C PHE A 106 17.35 26.15 -1.89
N GLY A 107 16.21 26.11 -2.57
CA GLY A 107 15.69 27.26 -3.29
C GLY A 107 14.75 28.06 -2.39
N TYR A 108 15.09 29.31 -2.11
CA TYR A 108 14.15 30.27 -1.54
C TYR A 108 13.21 30.75 -2.65
N ILE A 109 11.96 30.28 -2.65
CA ILE A 109 10.91 30.93 -3.44
C ILE A 109 10.25 31.97 -2.54
N THR A 110 10.62 33.23 -2.73
CA THR A 110 9.93 34.36 -2.09
C THR A 110 8.59 34.55 -2.77
N THR A 111 7.53 34.02 -2.17
CA THR A 111 6.15 34.30 -2.63
C THR A 111 5.59 35.40 -1.73
N ALA A 112 4.98 36.43 -2.32
CA ALA A 112 4.42 37.58 -1.60
C ALA A 112 3.35 37.21 -0.54
N LEU A 113 2.83 35.98 -0.58
CA LEU A 113 1.83 35.46 0.34
C LEU A 113 2.40 34.62 1.50
N THR A 114 3.63 34.09 1.38
CA THR A 114 4.17 33.06 2.29
C THR A 114 5.57 33.34 2.83
N GLY A 115 6.26 34.39 2.36
CA GLY A 115 7.65 34.65 2.72
C GLY A 115 8.65 33.76 1.97
N GLU A 116 9.85 33.56 2.53
CA GLU A 116 10.88 32.64 2.03
C GLU A 116 10.41 31.18 2.18
N PHE A 117 9.83 30.61 1.11
CA PHE A 117 9.46 29.20 1.11
C PHE A 117 10.66 28.39 0.57
N GLU A 118 11.30 27.64 1.46
CA GLU A 118 12.32 26.65 1.12
C GLU A 118 11.65 25.44 0.43
N TRP A 119 11.51 25.48 -0.90
CA TRP A 119 11.15 24.27 -1.65
C TRP A 119 12.41 23.41 -1.75
N ALA A 120 12.62 22.53 -0.77
CA ALA A 120 13.65 21.51 -0.90
C ALA A 120 13.21 20.54 -2.00
N SER A 121 13.97 20.47 -3.09
CA SER A 121 13.87 19.40 -4.11
C SER A 121 13.82 18.00 -3.48
N ALA A 122 14.35 17.83 -2.26
CA ALA A 122 14.20 16.64 -1.43
C ALA A 122 12.74 16.21 -1.20
N MET A 123 11.78 17.15 -1.02
CA MET A 123 10.37 16.79 -0.86
C MET A 123 9.79 16.16 -2.14
N LEU A 124 10.20 16.64 -3.31
CA LEU A 124 9.72 16.10 -4.59
C LEU A 124 10.28 14.69 -4.83
N PHE A 125 11.55 14.47 -4.44
CA PHE A 125 12.16 13.16 -4.42
C PHE A 125 11.39 12.20 -3.49
N ASP A 126 11.08 12.65 -2.27
CA ASP A 126 10.32 11.88 -1.28
C ASP A 126 8.89 11.55 -1.75
N ILE A 127 8.21 12.47 -2.45
CA ILE A 127 6.90 12.20 -3.07
C ILE A 127 7.03 11.06 -4.10
N GLY A 128 8.10 11.07 -4.91
CA GLY A 128 8.35 9.97 -5.85
C GLY A 128 8.55 8.63 -5.14
N VAL A 129 9.36 8.60 -4.07
CA VAL A 129 9.57 7.40 -3.24
C VAL A 129 8.25 6.94 -2.59
N PHE A 130 7.46 7.87 -2.05
CA PHE A 130 6.15 7.59 -1.45
C PHE A 130 5.20 6.88 -2.44
N LEU A 131 5.14 7.34 -3.69
CA LEU A 131 4.33 6.72 -4.74
C LEU A 131 4.82 5.30 -5.09
N VAL A 132 6.14 5.09 -5.20
CA VAL A 132 6.72 3.77 -5.44
C VAL A 132 6.38 2.80 -4.32
N VAL A 133 6.52 3.24 -3.06
CA VAL A 133 6.25 2.41 -1.87
C VAL A 133 4.78 2.01 -1.79
N ILE A 134 3.86 2.95 -2.03
CA ILE A 134 2.42 2.64 -2.09
C ILE A 134 2.14 1.65 -3.21
N GLY A 135 2.66 1.90 -4.41
CA GLY A 135 2.39 1.06 -5.57
C GLY A 135 2.88 -0.37 -5.40
N ALA A 136 4.15 -0.54 -5.02
CA ALA A 136 4.74 -1.85 -4.78
C ALA A 136 4.13 -2.55 -3.56
N GLY A 137 3.96 -1.82 -2.45
CA GLY A 137 3.41 -2.38 -1.22
C GLY A 137 1.97 -2.87 -1.40
N MET A 138 1.11 -2.07 -2.03
CA MET A 138 -0.27 -2.48 -2.31
C MET A 138 -0.35 -3.58 -3.36
N ALA A 139 0.55 -3.65 -4.34
CA ALA A 139 0.60 -4.77 -5.27
C ALA A 139 0.92 -6.09 -4.55
N ILE A 140 1.90 -6.08 -3.65
CA ILE A 140 2.28 -7.25 -2.84
C ILE A 140 1.12 -7.65 -1.93
N THR A 141 0.55 -6.73 -1.16
CA THR A 141 -0.55 -7.07 -0.24
C THR A 141 -1.81 -7.51 -0.99
N THR A 142 -2.05 -6.98 -2.18
CA THR A 142 -3.14 -7.44 -3.05
C THR A 142 -2.94 -8.86 -3.52
N ALA A 143 -1.76 -9.16 -4.08
CA ALA A 143 -1.41 -10.50 -4.50
C ALA A 143 -1.51 -11.52 -3.35
N LEU A 144 -1.09 -11.17 -2.14
CA LEU A 144 -1.12 -12.08 -0.99
C LEU A 144 -2.53 -12.32 -0.43
N ILE A 145 -3.37 -11.29 -0.37
CA ILE A 145 -4.75 -11.44 0.15
C ILE A 145 -5.61 -12.27 -0.81
N ASP A 146 -5.33 -12.22 -2.12
CA ASP A 146 -6.13 -12.92 -3.13
C ASP A 146 -5.75 -14.41 -3.29
N VAL A 147 -4.71 -14.89 -2.58
CA VAL A 147 -4.34 -16.32 -2.55
C VAL A 147 -5.44 -17.13 -1.87
N ARG A 148 -6.14 -17.97 -2.63
CA ARG A 148 -7.20 -18.85 -2.10
C ARG A 148 -6.62 -20.19 -1.60
N PRO A 149 -6.92 -20.61 -0.36
CA PRO A 149 -6.47 -21.90 0.18
C PRO A 149 -6.92 -23.12 -0.64
N THR A 150 -8.02 -23.01 -1.40
CA THR A 150 -8.54 -24.08 -2.25
C THR A 150 -7.63 -24.45 -3.42
N GLN A 151 -6.66 -23.62 -3.79
CA GLN A 151 -5.63 -23.98 -4.78
C GLN A 151 -4.52 -24.88 -4.22
N LEU A 152 -4.49 -25.09 -2.89
CA LEU A 152 -3.47 -25.91 -2.21
C LEU A 152 -3.94 -27.33 -1.90
N ALA A 153 -5.22 -27.66 -2.12
CA ALA A 153 -5.70 -29.02 -1.98
C ALA A 153 -5.34 -29.78 -3.27
N PRO A 154 -4.43 -30.78 -3.23
CA PRO A 154 -4.17 -31.61 -4.39
C PRO A 154 -5.47 -32.29 -4.79
N GLU A 155 -5.80 -32.20 -6.08
CA GLU A 155 -6.93 -32.88 -6.72
C GLU A 155 -6.85 -34.42 -6.57
N ASP A 156 -5.71 -34.93 -6.09
CA ASP A 156 -5.38 -36.35 -5.92
C ASP A 156 -5.95 -37.03 -4.67
N ALA A 157 -6.74 -36.34 -3.84
CA ALA A 157 -7.50 -36.98 -2.76
C ALA A 157 -8.83 -37.61 -3.26
N ALA A 158 -8.87 -38.08 -4.50
CA ALA A 158 -9.97 -38.91 -4.99
C ALA A 158 -10.02 -40.20 -4.15
N PRO A 159 -11.20 -40.62 -3.64
CA PRO A 159 -11.31 -41.92 -2.99
C PRO A 159 -10.91 -43.01 -3.98
N GLY A 160 -9.91 -43.81 -3.62
CA GLY A 160 -9.52 -44.98 -4.42
C GLY A 160 -10.71 -45.90 -4.69
N PRO A 161 -10.68 -46.70 -5.78
CA PRO A 161 -11.80 -47.55 -6.17
C PRO A 161 -12.27 -48.38 -4.98
N GLN A 162 -13.55 -48.21 -4.60
CA GLN A 162 -14.19 -49.10 -3.62
C GLN A 162 -14.29 -50.47 -4.27
N GLU A 163 -13.40 -51.37 -3.85
CA GLU A 163 -13.39 -52.76 -4.25
C GLU A 163 -14.63 -53.44 -3.66
N ASP A 164 -15.59 -53.73 -4.54
CA ASP A 164 -16.85 -54.41 -4.26
C ASP A 164 -16.57 -55.88 -3.90
N ARG A 165 -16.83 -56.26 -2.64
CA ARG A 165 -16.95 -57.66 -2.18
C ARG A 165 -17.94 -57.77 -1.03
#